data_AF-X1H3C0-F1
#
_entry.id   AF-X1H3C0-F1
#
_cell.length_a   1.000
_cell.length_b   1.000
_cell.length_c   1.000
_cell.angle_alpha   90.00
_cell.angle_beta   90.00
_cell.angle_gamma   90.00
#
_symmetry.space_group_name_H-M   'P 1'
#
loop_
_entity.id
_entity.type
_entity.pdbx_description
1 polymer ?
#
loop_
_entity_poly.entity_id
_entity_poly.type
_entity_poly.pdbx_seq_one_letter_code
_entity_poly.pdbx_strand_id
1 'polypeptide(L)'
;MVIDKEAQSGALRHMRGYCPETKTWVSIRVNDVGEIVIDPITPDKINNPSKARAYLGTDQLNLTSGDFTKVLLDTENYDIGEGFDVDNNKYVAPLDGYYQISSTITWNSVVANKLYYLAIYKNGTVIAYSRTHSSLAIRLSNFMSDIVYLEADDEI
;
A
#
# COMPACT_ATOMS: atom_id res chain seq x y z
N MET A 1 -16.99 -36.18 -20.00
CA MET A 1 -16.03 -35.14 -20.42
C MET A 1 -15.96 -35.17 -21.93
N VAL A 2 -16.59 -34.21 -22.60
CA VAL A 2 -16.54 -34.07 -24.06
C VAL A 2 -15.31 -33.23 -24.39
N ILE A 3 -14.38 -33.78 -25.17
CA ILE A 3 -13.18 -33.06 -25.61
C ILE A 3 -13.39 -32.77 -27.10
N ASP A 4 -13.86 -31.56 -27.41
CA ASP A 4 -13.88 -31.08 -28.79
C ASP A 4 -12.44 -30.79 -29.23
N LYS A 5 -11.98 -31.53 -30.25
CA LYS A 5 -10.71 -31.28 -30.91
C LYS A 5 -11.00 -30.45 -32.17
N GLU A 6 -10.91 -29.13 -32.08
CA GLU A 6 -10.68 -28.32 -33.28
C GLU A 6 -9.18 -28.09 -33.39
N ALA A 7 -8.55 -28.86 -34.29
CA ALA A 7 -7.14 -28.75 -34.59
C ALA A 7 -6.94 -27.76 -35.75
N GLN A 8 -6.46 -26.55 -35.45
CA GLN A 8 -5.73 -25.74 -36.42
C GLN A 8 -4.25 -25.70 -36.04
N SER A 9 -3.42 -26.07 -37.00
CA SER A 9 -1.97 -26.14 -36.95
C SER A 9 -1.37 -24.79 -36.49
N GLY A 10 -0.82 -24.74 -35.27
CA GLY A 10 -0.02 -23.61 -34.77
C GLY A 10 -0.54 -22.91 -33.50
N ALA A 11 -1.72 -23.29 -32.99
CA ALA A 11 -2.27 -22.69 -31.77
C ALA A 11 -1.89 -23.49 -30.52
N LEU A 12 -1.43 -22.80 -29.47
CA LEU A 12 -1.26 -23.33 -28.11
C LEU A 12 -2.50 -24.17 -27.72
N ARG A 13 -2.31 -25.44 -27.34
CA ARG A 13 -3.40 -26.33 -26.94
C ARG A 13 -3.92 -25.90 -25.57
N HIS A 14 -4.89 -25.00 -25.55
CA HIS A 14 -5.55 -24.53 -24.33
C HIS A 14 -6.63 -25.55 -23.96
N MET A 15 -6.40 -26.33 -22.89
CA MET A 15 -7.47 -27.12 -22.27
C MET A 15 -8.09 -26.31 -21.14
N ARG A 16 -9.42 -26.17 -21.15
CA ARG A 16 -10.19 -25.55 -20.06
C ARG A 16 -11.11 -26.59 -19.44
N GLY A 17 -11.06 -26.73 -18.12
CA GLY A 17 -12.00 -27.53 -17.34
C GLY A 17 -12.79 -26.63 -16.40
N TYR A 18 -14.08 -26.91 -16.22
CA TYR A 18 -14.90 -26.25 -15.22
C TYR A 18 -15.02 -27.16 -13.99
N CYS A 19 -14.76 -26.63 -12.79
CA CYS A 19 -15.00 -27.31 -11.51
C CYS A 19 -16.37 -26.86 -10.95
N PRO A 20 -17.41 -27.73 -10.97
CA PRO A 20 -18.75 -27.37 -10.52
C PRO A 20 -18.82 -27.01 -9.03
N GLU A 21 -17.97 -27.63 -8.19
CA GLU A 21 -17.96 -27.47 -6.74
C GLU A 21 -17.48 -26.07 -6.32
N THR A 22 -16.43 -25.58 -6.99
CA THR A 22 -15.85 -24.26 -6.68
C THR A 22 -16.31 -23.16 -7.65
N LYS A 23 -17.07 -23.53 -8.69
CA LYS A 23 -17.49 -22.65 -9.79
C LYS A 23 -16.33 -21.94 -10.49
N THR A 24 -15.17 -22.62 -10.57
CA THR A 24 -13.96 -22.05 -11.17
C THR A 24 -13.63 -22.72 -12.51
N TRP A 25 -13.02 -21.95 -13.41
CA TRP A 25 -12.42 -22.46 -14.64
C TRP A 25 -10.93 -22.70 -14.41
N VAL A 26 -10.47 -23.92 -14.63
CA VAL A 26 -9.06 -24.28 -14.62
C VAL A 26 -8.56 -24.31 -16.05
N SER A 27 -7.52 -23.54 -16.32
CA SER A 27 -6.82 -23.54 -17.61
C SER A 27 -5.52 -24.32 -17.48
N ILE A 28 -5.31 -25.31 -18.33
CA ILE A 28 -4.05 -26.04 -18.46
C ILE A 28 -3.41 -25.58 -19.77
N ARG A 29 -2.18 -25.06 -19.68
CA ARG A 29 -1.36 -24.70 -20.83
C ARG A 29 -0.23 -25.71 -20.96
N VAL A 30 0.11 -26.07 -22.19
CA VAL A 30 1.32 -26.82 -22.50
C VAL A 30 2.31 -25.81 -23.09
N ASN A 31 3.50 -25.70 -22.52
CA ASN A 31 4.54 -24.81 -23.04
C ASN A 31 5.17 -25.39 -24.33
N ASP A 32 6.02 -24.62 -25.00
CA ASP A 32 6.66 -25.02 -26.27
C ASP A 32 7.60 -26.24 -26.12
N VAL A 33 7.86 -26.68 -24.89
CA VAL A 33 8.71 -27.83 -24.55
C VAL A 33 7.87 -29.06 -24.14
N GLY A 34 6.53 -28.96 -24.18
CA GLY A 34 5.63 -30.08 -23.86
C GLY A 34 5.33 -30.25 -22.37
N GLU A 35 5.76 -29.31 -21.52
CA GLU A 35 5.45 -29.34 -20.09
C GLU A 35 4.08 -28.73 -19.83
N ILE A 36 3.35 -29.33 -18.90
CA ILE A 36 2.11 -28.77 -18.38
C ILE A 36 2.46 -27.64 -17.40
N VAL A 37 2.07 -26.42 -17.76
CA VAL A 37 2.11 -25.25 -16.87
C VAL A 37 0.70 -25.01 -16.35
N ILE A 38 0.49 -25.35 -15.08
CA ILE A 38 -0.62 -24.83 -14.30
C ILE A 38 -0.07 -23.57 -13.64
N ASP A 39 -0.45 -22.39 -14.12
CA ASP A 39 -0.22 -21.18 -13.35
C ASP A 39 -1.33 -21.12 -12.31
N PRO A 40 -1.10 -21.49 -11.03
CA PRO A 40 -2.05 -21.14 -10.01
C PRO A 40 -2.14 -19.61 -10.03
N ILE A 41 -3.32 -19.08 -10.33
CA ILE A 41 -3.70 -17.80 -9.75
C ILE A 41 -3.72 -18.09 -8.24
N THR A 42 -2.62 -17.80 -7.57
CA THR A 42 -2.65 -17.75 -6.11
C THR A 42 -3.54 -16.55 -5.76
N PRO A 43 -4.47 -16.69 -4.80
CA PRO A 43 -5.32 -15.59 -4.35
C PRO A 43 -4.51 -14.33 -4.01
N ASP A 44 -3.26 -14.51 -3.56
CA ASP A 44 -2.32 -13.45 -3.19
C ASP A 44 -1.94 -12.51 -4.34
N LYS A 45 -2.03 -12.94 -5.61
CA LYS A 45 -1.78 -12.05 -6.77
C LYS A 45 -3.01 -11.26 -7.23
N ILE A 46 -4.20 -11.61 -6.75
CA ILE A 46 -5.48 -10.94 -7.10
C ILE A 46 -6.02 -10.13 -5.91
N ASN A 47 -5.73 -10.55 -4.69
CA ASN A 47 -6.02 -9.78 -3.50
C ASN A 47 -4.97 -8.69 -3.36
N ASN A 48 -5.39 -7.43 -3.30
CA ASN A 48 -4.52 -6.35 -2.81
C ASN A 48 -4.45 -6.52 -1.29
N PRO A 49 -3.39 -7.16 -0.76
CA PRO A 49 -3.42 -7.73 0.58
C PRO A 49 -3.08 -6.70 1.65
N SER A 50 -2.87 -5.43 1.26
CA SER A 50 -2.05 -4.51 2.03
C SER A 50 -2.61 -3.09 1.92
N LYS A 51 -3.48 -2.71 2.86
CA LYS A 51 -4.12 -1.38 2.91
C LYS A 51 -4.40 -0.98 4.34
N ALA A 52 -3.82 0.12 4.79
CA ALA A 52 -4.14 0.69 6.08
C ALA A 52 -4.61 2.15 5.97
N ARG A 53 -5.36 2.60 6.98
CA ARG A 53 -5.57 4.01 7.29
C ARG A 53 -5.59 4.16 8.79
N ALA A 54 -4.62 4.90 9.31
CA ALA A 54 -4.57 5.33 10.70
C ALA A 54 -4.64 6.86 10.79
N TYR A 55 -5.03 7.35 11.96
CA TYR A 55 -5.13 8.76 12.31
C TYR A 55 -4.77 8.98 13.78
N LEU A 56 -4.49 10.23 14.12
CA LEU A 56 -4.26 10.68 15.48
C LEU A 56 -5.61 10.98 16.16
N GLY A 57 -5.94 10.27 17.23
CA GLY A 57 -7.20 10.39 17.96
C GLY A 57 -7.27 11.61 18.88
N THR A 58 -6.14 12.12 19.36
CA THR A 58 -6.03 13.30 20.24
C THR A 58 -4.90 14.22 19.81
N ASP A 59 -5.07 15.55 19.93
CA ASP A 59 -4.04 16.53 19.57
C ASP A 59 -2.65 16.22 20.17
N GLN A 60 -1.64 16.17 19.31
CA GLN A 60 -0.23 15.98 19.70
C GLN A 60 0.41 17.35 19.99
N LEU A 61 0.86 17.55 21.23
CA LEU A 61 1.30 18.87 21.73
C LEU A 61 2.82 19.01 21.94
N ASN A 62 3.60 17.96 21.68
CA ASN A 62 5.05 17.90 21.96
C ASN A 62 5.94 18.30 20.78
N LEU A 63 5.44 19.14 19.86
CA LEU A 63 6.15 19.54 18.65
C LEU A 63 7.18 20.63 18.95
N THR A 64 8.43 20.42 18.52
CA THR A 64 9.54 21.37 18.69
C THR A 64 10.00 21.93 17.35
N SER A 65 10.22 23.24 17.27
CA SER A 65 10.68 23.87 16.03
C SER A 65 12.12 23.48 15.72
N GLY A 66 12.37 23.07 14.47
CA GLY A 66 13.70 22.67 14.00
C GLY A 66 13.90 21.16 13.93
N ASP A 67 13.03 20.39 14.59
CA ASP A 67 13.11 18.93 14.66
C ASP A 67 11.89 18.27 14.00
N PHE A 68 12.09 17.11 13.38
CA PHE A 68 10.99 16.25 12.97
C PHE A 68 10.52 15.43 14.18
N THR A 69 9.23 15.53 14.50
CA THR A 69 8.58 14.70 15.51
C THR A 69 7.71 13.67 14.80
N LYS A 70 7.82 12.38 15.18
CA LYS A 70 6.93 11.33 14.67
C LYS A 70 5.47 11.66 15.04
N VAL A 71 4.56 11.49 14.09
CA VAL A 71 3.12 11.65 14.32
C VAL A 71 2.59 10.40 15.02
N LEU A 72 1.85 10.58 16.11
CA LEU A 72 1.29 9.48 16.91
C LEU A 72 -0.04 8.98 16.32
N LEU A 73 0.01 8.32 15.16
CA LEU A 73 -1.14 7.69 14.53
C LEU A 73 -1.66 6.50 15.39
N ASP A 74 -2.41 6.81 16.43
CA ASP A 74 -2.82 5.89 17.51
C ASP A 74 -4.17 5.19 17.27
N THR A 75 -4.87 5.50 16.18
CA THR A 75 -6.19 4.96 15.90
C THR A 75 -6.31 4.50 14.45
N GLU A 76 -6.78 3.27 14.25
CA GLU A 76 -7.05 2.73 12.91
C GLU A 76 -8.50 2.94 12.48
N ASN A 77 -8.68 3.27 11.21
CA ASN A 77 -9.98 3.19 10.56
C ASN A 77 -10.16 1.87 9.80
N TYR A 78 -9.09 1.36 9.19
CA TYR A 78 -9.01 0.00 8.66
C TYR A 78 -7.55 -0.42 8.55
N ASP A 79 -7.29 -1.71 8.67
CA ASP A 79 -6.01 -2.33 8.34
C ASP A 79 -6.25 -3.71 7.73
N ILE A 80 -6.10 -3.81 6.41
CA ILE A 80 -6.20 -5.05 5.66
C ILE A 80 -4.78 -5.55 5.43
N GLY A 81 -4.48 -6.73 5.96
CA GLY A 81 -3.14 -7.31 5.93
C GLY A 81 -2.37 -7.14 7.23
N GLU A 82 -2.97 -6.49 8.24
CA GLU A 82 -2.39 -6.30 9.58
C GLU A 82 -0.98 -5.69 9.52
N GLY A 83 -0.79 -4.72 8.61
CA GLY A 83 0.51 -4.10 8.37
C GLY A 83 0.76 -2.85 9.20
N PHE A 84 -0.27 -2.27 9.81
CA PHE A 84 -0.11 -1.09 10.65
C PHE A 84 0.14 -1.48 12.11
N ASP A 85 1.21 -0.92 12.68
CA ASP A 85 1.64 -1.13 14.06
C ASP A 85 1.26 0.11 14.86
N VAL A 86 0.09 0.05 15.51
CA VAL A 86 -0.46 1.14 16.34
C VAL A 86 0.46 1.47 17.52
N ASP A 87 1.09 0.45 18.12
CA ASP A 87 1.96 0.63 19.27
C ASP A 87 3.22 1.45 18.91
N ASN A 88 3.71 1.31 17.67
CA ASN A 88 4.88 2.03 17.17
C ASN A 88 4.59 3.16 16.17
N ASN A 89 3.30 3.39 15.86
CA ASN A 89 2.79 4.43 14.97
C ASN A 89 3.45 4.39 13.59
N LYS A 90 3.48 3.22 12.96
CA LYS A 90 4.16 2.98 11.68
C LYS A 90 3.45 1.91 10.86
N TYR A 91 3.70 1.92 9.57
CA TYR A 91 3.28 0.83 8.69
C TYR A 91 4.46 -0.05 8.33
N VAL A 92 4.32 -1.37 8.43
CA VAL A 92 5.33 -2.36 8.03
C VAL A 92 4.80 -3.08 6.79
N ALA A 93 5.54 -2.98 5.68
CA ALA A 93 5.13 -3.59 4.42
C ALA A 93 5.16 -5.13 4.53
N PRO A 94 4.05 -5.86 4.34
CA PRO A 94 4.05 -7.32 4.45
C PRO A 94 4.67 -8.02 3.23
N LEU A 95 4.82 -7.33 2.11
CA LEU A 95 5.25 -7.87 0.82
C LEU A 95 5.99 -6.81 0.00
N ASP A 96 6.84 -7.27 -0.91
CA ASP A 96 7.47 -6.39 -1.89
C ASP A 96 6.43 -5.80 -2.86
N GLY A 97 6.50 -4.49 -3.11
CA GLY A 97 5.59 -3.85 -4.06
C GLY A 97 5.64 -2.33 -4.08
N TYR A 98 4.83 -1.76 -4.96
CA TYR A 98 4.58 -0.31 -4.98
C TYR A 98 3.39 0.03 -4.10
N TYR A 99 3.61 0.96 -3.19
CA TYR A 99 2.64 1.44 -2.22
C TYR A 99 2.31 2.90 -2.49
N GLN A 100 1.01 3.21 -2.60
CA GLN A 100 0.55 4.59 -2.61
C GLN A 100 0.39 5.07 -1.17
N ILE A 101 1.19 6.06 -0.78
CA ILE A 101 1.13 6.67 0.54
C ILE A 101 0.44 8.02 0.39
N SER A 102 -0.57 8.29 1.20
CA SER A 102 -1.29 9.56 1.25
C SER A 102 -1.39 10.02 2.69
N SER A 103 -0.96 11.25 2.96
CA SER A 103 -0.82 11.78 4.32
C SER A 103 -1.36 13.21 4.38
N THR A 104 -1.95 13.56 5.52
CA THR A 104 -2.42 14.91 5.80
C THR A 104 -2.15 15.24 7.26
N ILE A 105 -1.55 16.39 7.52
CA ILE A 105 -1.40 16.94 8.87
C ILE A 105 -2.16 18.26 8.94
N THR A 106 -3.00 18.41 9.95
CA THR A 106 -3.66 19.68 10.26
C THR A 106 -3.07 20.26 11.53
N TRP A 107 -2.63 21.51 11.45
CA TRP A 107 -2.06 22.29 12.53
C TRP A 107 -3.15 23.21 13.09
N ASN A 108 -3.57 23.03 14.34
CA ASN A 108 -4.70 23.78 14.92
C ASN A 108 -4.41 25.27 15.13
N SER A 109 -3.21 25.61 15.60
CA SER A 109 -2.76 26.99 15.78
C SER A 109 -1.30 27.12 15.38
N VAL A 110 -1.07 27.71 14.21
CA VAL A 110 0.29 27.97 13.71
C VAL A 110 0.76 29.37 14.08
N VAL A 111 2.07 29.59 13.97
CA VAL A 111 2.69 30.91 14.06
C VAL A 111 2.79 31.49 12.66
N ALA A 112 2.39 32.75 12.50
CA ALA A 112 2.53 33.46 11.23
C ALA A 112 4.01 33.57 10.81
N ASN A 113 4.25 33.58 9.51
CA ASN A 113 5.56 33.68 8.87
C ASN A 113 6.52 32.55 9.26
N LYS A 114 5.99 31.32 9.34
CA LYS A 114 6.75 30.08 9.58
C LYS A 114 6.43 29.02 8.53
N LEU A 115 7.39 28.14 8.32
CA LEU A 115 7.25 26.95 7.47
C LEU A 115 6.86 25.74 8.34
N TYR A 116 5.90 24.98 7.84
CA TYR A 116 5.43 23.73 8.42
C TYR A 116 5.74 22.59 7.45
N TYR A 117 6.23 21.49 7.98
CA TYR A 117 6.74 20.37 7.21
C TYR A 117 5.90 19.12 7.51
N LEU A 118 5.67 18.33 6.48
CA LEU A 118 5.19 16.95 6.59
C LEU A 118 6.24 16.10 5.87
N ALA A 119 6.78 15.08 6.52
CA ALA A 119 7.73 14.15 5.91
C ALA A 119 7.23 12.71 6.01
N ILE A 120 7.54 11.92 4.98
CA ILE A 120 7.43 10.46 5.00
C ILE A 120 8.83 9.90 5.19
N TYR A 121 8.95 8.98 6.14
CA TYR A 121 10.17 8.25 6.42
C TYR A 121 10.07 6.85 5.85
N LYS A 122 11.20 6.27 5.46
CA LYS A 122 11.38 4.86 5.17
C LYS A 122 12.56 4.36 5.99
N ASN A 123 12.35 3.39 6.88
CA ASN A 123 13.39 2.83 7.75
C ASN A 123 14.23 3.92 8.46
N GLY A 124 13.56 4.96 8.98
CA GLY A 124 14.21 6.08 9.66
C GLY A 124 14.88 7.13 8.78
N THR A 125 14.82 7.01 7.44
CA THR A 125 15.33 8.01 6.49
C THR A 125 14.20 8.76 5.80
N VAL A 126 14.30 10.08 5.68
CA VAL A 126 13.31 10.88 4.92
C VAL A 126 13.39 10.53 3.44
N ILE A 127 12.28 10.12 2.85
CA ILE A 127 12.17 9.85 1.40
C ILE A 127 11.40 10.93 0.65
N ALA A 128 10.46 11.60 1.32
CA ALA A 128 9.68 12.70 0.74
C ALA A 128 9.25 13.68 1.83
N TYR A 129 9.11 14.95 1.48
CA TYR A 129 8.48 15.94 2.36
C TYR A 129 7.74 17.03 1.58
N SER A 130 6.71 17.60 2.19
CA SER A 130 6.06 18.83 1.75
C SER A 130 6.32 19.96 2.73
N ARG A 131 6.21 21.21 2.23
CA ARG A 131 6.43 22.43 3.01
C ARG A 131 5.31 23.40 2.71
N THR A 132 4.68 23.94 3.76
CA THR A 132 3.68 25.00 3.63
C THR A 132 4.04 26.18 4.51
N HIS A 133 4.03 27.38 3.94
CA HIS A 133 4.25 28.61 4.68
C HIS A 133 2.93 29.15 5.21
N SER A 134 2.86 29.48 6.50
CA SER A 134 1.70 30.18 7.04
C SER A 134 1.90 31.70 7.02
N SER A 135 1.00 32.44 6.38
CA SER A 135 0.99 33.92 6.43
C SER A 135 0.26 34.47 7.66
N LEU A 136 -0.56 33.65 8.34
CA LEU A 136 -1.41 34.05 9.46
C LEU A 136 -1.34 33.03 10.60
N ALA A 137 -1.72 33.44 11.80
CA ALA A 137 -1.77 32.56 12.97
C ALA A 137 -3.14 31.83 13.03
N ILE A 138 -3.42 30.99 12.03
CA ILE A 138 -4.69 30.27 11.87
C ILE A 138 -4.43 28.79 11.57
N ARG A 139 -5.51 27.99 11.54
CA ARG A 139 -5.40 26.58 11.15
C ARG A 139 -4.81 26.43 9.75
N LEU A 140 -3.86 25.49 9.62
CA LEU A 140 -3.18 25.18 8.35
C LEU A 140 -3.20 23.66 8.14
N SER A 141 -3.39 23.20 6.91
CA SER A 141 -3.26 21.78 6.57
C SER A 141 -2.16 21.57 5.53
N ASN A 142 -1.37 20.51 5.71
CA ASN A 142 -0.37 20.03 4.76
C ASN A 142 -0.82 18.68 4.25
N PHE A 143 -0.64 18.43 2.94
CA PHE A 143 -0.95 17.16 2.29
C PHE A 143 0.25 16.68 1.50
N MET A 144 0.40 15.36 1.38
CA MET A 144 1.37 14.74 0.48
C MET A 144 0.84 13.38 0.01
N SER A 145 1.09 13.05 -1.25
CA SER A 145 0.89 11.71 -1.80
C SER A 145 2.09 11.32 -2.64
N ASP A 146 2.52 10.08 -2.52
CA ASP A 146 3.61 9.51 -3.30
C ASP A 146 3.36 8.02 -3.58
N ILE A 147 4.04 7.47 -4.57
CA ILE A 147 4.07 6.02 -4.84
C ILE A 147 5.50 5.54 -4.65
N VAL A 148 5.71 4.68 -3.67
CA VAL A 148 7.05 4.26 -3.21
C VAL A 148 7.17 2.75 -3.35
N TYR A 149 8.33 2.27 -3.78
CA TYR A 149 8.64 0.84 -3.72
C TYR A 149 9.13 0.45 -2.31
N LEU A 150 8.47 -0.54 -1.73
CA LEU A 150 8.81 -1.13 -0.44
C LEU A 150 9.14 -2.61 -0.66
N GLU A 151 10.21 -3.07 -0.03
CA GLU A 151 10.48 -4.48 0.23
C GLU A 151 9.66 -4.90 1.45
N ALA A 152 9.42 -6.21 1.60
CA ALA A 152 8.84 -6.74 2.82
C ALA A 152 9.67 -6.28 4.04
N ASP A 153 8.97 -5.97 5.12
CA ASP A 153 9.47 -5.42 6.39
C ASP A 153 9.98 -3.97 6.34
N ASP A 154 9.91 -3.28 5.19
CA ASP A 154 10.17 -1.83 5.16
C ASP A 154 9.13 -1.07 6.00
N GLU A 155 9.61 -0.13 6.80
CA GLU A 155 8.81 0.69 7.71
C GLU A 155 8.54 2.09 7.14
N ILE A 156 7.29 2.53 7.17
CA ILE A 156 6.82 3.89 6.84
C ILE A 156 6.30 4.62 8.07
#